data_AF-A0A2G6D331-F1
#
_entry.id   AF-A0A2G6D331-F1
#
_cell.length_a   1.000
_cell.length_b   1.000
_cell.length_c   1.000
_cell.angle_alpha   90.00
_cell.angle_beta   90.00
_cell.angle_gamma   90.00
#
_symmetry.space_group_name_H-M   'P 1'
#
loop_
_entity.id
_entity.type
_entity.pdbx_description
1 polymer ?
#
loop_
_entity_poly.entity_id
_entity_poly.type
_entity_poly.pdbx_seq_one_letter_code
_entity_poly.pdbx_strand_id
1 'polypeptide(L)' 'MAYQVRHIRSLPNQIHEAALYKLDILNAAQNLDDLRSPPGNRLEPLKGTFKGFHSIRINSQ' A
#
# COMPACT_ATOMS: atom_id res chain seq x y z
N MET A 1 -4.18 14.04 -10.18
CA MET A 1 -2.89 13.56 -10.72
C MET A 1 -3.16 12.14 -11.21
N ALA A 2 -3.09 11.87 -12.52
CA ALA A 2 -3.34 10.53 -13.04
C ALA A 2 -2.02 9.75 -13.07
N TYR A 3 -1.98 8.58 -12.43
CA TYR A 3 -0.83 7.67 -12.54
C TYR A 3 -0.78 7.08 -13.95
N GLN A 4 0.40 7.05 -14.57
CA GLN A 4 0.60 6.25 -15.77
C GLN A 4 0.68 4.77 -15.36
N VAL A 5 -0.44 4.07 -15.41
CA VAL A 5 -0.54 2.65 -15.07
C VAL A 5 0.19 1.82 -16.12
N ARG A 6 1.25 1.11 -15.72
CA ARG A 6 1.93 0.10 -16.53
C ARG A 6 1.93 -1.22 -15.79
N HIS A 7 1.33 -2.25 -16.40
CA HIS A 7 1.33 -3.59 -15.84
C HIS A 7 2.70 -4.22 -16.07
N ILE A 8 3.39 -4.57 -14.98
CA ILE A 8 4.68 -5.24 -15.03
C ILE A 8 4.41 -6.74 -15.07
N ARG A 9 4.95 -7.44 -16.09
CA ARG A 9 4.73 -8.89 -16.28
C ARG A 9 5.12 -9.76 -15.08
N SER A 10 6.03 -9.30 -14.22
CA SER A 10 6.47 -10.03 -13.04
C SER A 10 5.50 -9.95 -11.85
N LEU A 11 4.51 -9.06 -11.90
CA LEU A 11 3.51 -8.93 -10.85
C LEU A 11 2.23 -9.69 -11.24
N PRO A 12 1.58 -10.39 -10.30
CA PRO A 12 0.30 -11.03 -10.58
C PRO A 12 -0.75 -10.01 -10.99
N ASN A 13 -1.54 -10.32 -12.03
CA ASN A 13 -2.57 -9.39 -12.50
C ASN A 13 -3.57 -8.98 -11.41
N GLN A 14 -3.83 -9.88 -10.47
CA GLN A 14 -4.78 -9.73 -9.37
C GLN A 14 -4.40 -8.62 -8.38
N ILE A 15 -3.13 -8.20 -8.31
CA ILE A 15 -2.69 -7.19 -7.34
C ILE A 15 -2.68 -5.76 -7.89
N HIS A 16 -2.81 -5.55 -9.21
CA HIS A 16 -2.65 -4.22 -9.81
C HIS A 16 -3.67 -3.21 -9.30
N GLU A 17 -4.97 -3.52 -9.39
CA GLU A 17 -6.04 -2.62 -8.94
C GLU A 17 -5.92 -2.30 -7.45
N ALA A 18 -5.69 -3.33 -6.63
CA ALA A 18 -5.50 -3.16 -5.20
C ALA A 18 -4.27 -2.29 -4.89
N ALA A 19 -3.15 -2.51 -5.60
CA ALA A 19 -1.94 -1.72 -5.42
C ALA A 19 -2.14 -0.26 -5.81
N LEU A 20 -2.80 0.03 -6.94
CA LEU A 20 -3.13 1.39 -7.35
C LEU A 20 -3.99 2.09 -6.30
N TYR A 21 -5.03 1.42 -5.80
CA TYR A 21 -5.85 1.96 -4.72
C TYR A 21 -5.04 2.25 -3.45
N LYS A 22 -4.05 1.41 -3.09
CA LYS A 22 -3.15 1.73 -1.97
C LYS A 22 -2.28 2.95 -2.24
N LEU A 23 -1.82 3.15 -3.47
CA LEU A 23 -1.06 4.35 -3.84
C LEU A 23 -1.93 5.61 -3.70
N ASP A 24 -3.21 5.55 -4.08
CA ASP A 24 -4.15 6.64 -3.88
C ASP A 24 -4.32 6.98 -2.38
N ILE A 25 -4.50 5.96 -1.53
CA ILE A 25 -4.57 6.13 -0.07
C ILE A 25 -3.29 6.76 0.48
N LEU A 26 -2.12 6.26 0.07
CA LEU A 26 -0.82 6.79 0.49
C LEU A 26 -0.66 8.26 0.09
N ASN A 27 -1.12 8.62 -1.11
CA ASN A 27 -1.07 10.00 -1.59
C ASN A 27 -2.06 10.92 -0.86
N ALA A 28 -3.19 10.40 -0.39
CA ALA A 28 -4.21 11.17 0.34
C ALA A 28 -3.91 11.34 1.84
N ALA A 29 -3.19 10.40 2.45
CA ALA A 29 -2.90 10.39 3.88
C ALA A 29 -2.13 11.65 4.33
N GLN A 30 -2.63 12.31 5.38
CA GLN A 30 -2.00 13.46 6.01
C GLN A 30 -1.13 13.05 7.19
N ASN A 31 -1.44 11.91 7.80
CA ASN A 31 -0.67 11.33 8.89
C ASN A 31 -0.68 9.79 8.81
N LEU A 32 0.12 9.15 9.66
CA LEU A 32 0.28 7.70 9.67
C LEU A 32 -1.00 6.95 10.06
N ASP A 33 -1.81 7.50 10.96
CA ASP A 33 -3.03 6.86 11.43
C ASP A 33 -4.13 6.81 10.36
N ASP A 34 -4.09 7.71 9.38
CA ASP A 34 -4.99 7.65 8.21
C ASP A 34 -4.82 6.31 7.46
N LEU A 35 -3.61 5.76 7.43
CA LEU A 35 -3.31 4.48 6.78
C LEU A 35 -3.89 3.27 7.53
N ARG A 36 -4.49 3.45 8.72
CA ARG A 36 -5.27 2.38 9.39
C ARG A 36 -6.62 2.15 8.70
N SER A 37 -7.11 3.11 7.92
CA SER A 37 -8.34 3.01 7.14
C SER A 37 -8.02 2.80 5.65
N PRO A 38 -8.69 1.85 4.97
CA PRO A 38 -9.64 0.88 5.49
C PRO A 38 -8.95 -0.21 6.35
N PRO A 39 -9.69 -0.96 7.19
CA PRO A 39 -9.12 -1.99 8.08
C PRO A 39 -8.25 -3.04 7.37
N GLY A 40 -8.49 -3.28 6.07
CA GLY A 40 -7.69 -4.16 5.23
C GLY A 40 -6.25 -3.68 4.98
N ASN A 41 -5.91 -2.41 5.26
CA ASN A 41 -4.54 -1.91 5.19
C ASN A 41 -3.62 -2.62 6.18
N ARG A 42 -4.15 -3.02 7.35
CA ARG A 42 -3.41 -3.74 8.39
C ARG A 42 -2.04 -3.11 8.65
N LEU A 43 -2.04 -1.80 8.87
CA LEU A 43 -0.83 -1.01 9.09
C LEU A 43 0.01 -1.62 10.22
N GLU A 44 1.26 -1.95 9.94
CA GLU A 44 2.17 -2.58 10.89
C GLU A 44 3.55 -1.89 10.88
N PRO A 45 4.15 -1.64 12.06
CA PRO A 45 5.52 -1.14 12.13
C PRO A 45 6.51 -2.25 11.78
N LEU A 46 7.48 -1.92 10.93
CA LEU A 46 8.55 -2.84 10.55
C LEU A 46 9.66 -2.88 11.60
N LYS A 47 10.38 -4.00 11.63
CA LYS A 47 11.43 -4.32 12.61
C LYS A 47 12.80 -4.50 11.94
N GLY A 48 13.85 -4.58 12.75
CA GLY A 48 15.22 -4.81 12.28
C GLY A 48 15.74 -3.62 11.44
N THR A 49 16.29 -3.92 10.26
CA THR A 49 16.80 -2.91 9.31
C THR A 49 15.76 -1.86 8.92
N PHE A 50 14.48 -2.24 8.92
CA PHE A 50 13.37 -1.34 8.56
C PHE A 50 12.70 -0.70 9.79
N LYS A 51 13.39 -0.63 10.93
CA LYS A 51 12.88 0.10 12.10
C LYS A 51 12.62 1.56 11.72
N GLY A 52 11.42 2.05 12.04
CA GLY A 52 10.95 3.39 11.68
C GLY A 52 10.09 3.44 10.42
N PHE A 53 10.03 2.36 9.65
CA PHE A 53 9.13 2.20 8.52
C PHE A 53 7.85 1.44 8.91
N HIS A 54 6.84 1.53 8.05
CA HIS A 54 5.56 0.85 8.20
C HIS A 54 5.19 0.15 6.89
N SER A 55 4.45 -0.95 6.97
CA SER A 55 3.85 -1.63 5.82
C SER A 55 2.33 -1.55 5.88
N ILE A 56 1.72 -1.53 4.70
CA ILE A 56 0.29 -1.78 4.48
C ILE A 56 0.13 -2.95 3.52
N ARG A 57 -0.91 -3.76 3.71
CA ARG A 57 -1.13 -4.96 2.91
C ARG A 57 -1.91 -4.68 1.64
N ILE A 58 -1.46 -5.28 0.53
CA ILE A 58 -2.18 -5.28 -0.75
C ILE A 58 -3.19 -6.44 -0.79
N ASN A 59 -2.83 -7.62 -0.27
CA ASN A 59 -3.67 -8.81 -0.23
C ASN A 59 -3.56 -9.52 1.13
N SER A 60 -4.19 -10.68 1.26
CA SER A 60 -4.23 -11.47 2.51
C SER A 60 -3.08 -12.47 2.67
N GLN A 61 -2.06 -12.42 1.79
CA GLN A 61 -0.82 -13.18 2.03
C GLN A 61 -0.02 -12.56 3.19
#